data_AF-A0AAV4M5R6-F1
#
_entry.id   AF-A0AAV4M5R6-F1
#
_cell.length_a   1.000
_cell.length_b   1.000
_cell.length_c   1.000
_cell.angle_alpha   90.00
_cell.angle_beta   90.00
_cell.angle_gamma   90.00
#
_symmetry.space_group_name_H-M   'P 1'
#
loop_
_entity.id
_entity.type
_entity.pdbx_description
1 polymer ?
#
loop_
_entity_poly.entity_id
_entity_poly.type
_entity_poly.pdbx_seq_one_letter_code
_entity_poly.pdbx_strand_id
1 'polypeptide(L)'
;MVKSIELDNYTVGHSHPLHMVKSIELDNYTVGHSHPLHMVKSIELDNYTVGHSHPLHMVKSIELDNYTVGHSHPSHMVKSIELDNYTVGHSHPLHMVKSIELDNYTVGHSPPLHMVKSIELDNYTVGHSHPLHMVKSIELDNYTVGHSPPSHMVKSIELDNYTVGHSHPLHMVKSIELDNYTVGHSHPSHMVKSIELDNYTVGHSHPSHMVKSIELDNYTVGHSHPSHMVKSIELDNYTVGHSHPSHG
;
A
#
# COMPACT_ATOMS: atom_id res chain seq x y z
N MET A 1 4.72 -1.70 -38.71
CA MET A 1 4.62 -1.72 -37.24
C MET A 1 3.54 -0.75 -36.85
N VAL A 2 2.48 -1.21 -36.20
CA VAL A 2 1.41 -0.31 -35.69
C VAL A 2 2.05 0.60 -34.64
N LYS A 3 1.83 1.92 -34.78
CA LYS A 3 2.44 2.91 -33.88
C LYS A 3 1.65 3.00 -32.58
N SER A 4 0.34 3.16 -32.63
CA SER A 4 -0.55 3.26 -31.48
C SER A 4 -1.81 2.43 -31.68
N ILE A 5 -2.50 2.13 -30.58
CA ILE A 5 -3.87 1.64 -30.57
C ILE A 5 -4.69 2.65 -29.80
N GLU A 6 -5.76 3.13 -30.41
CA GLU A 6 -6.72 4.05 -29.81
C GLU A 6 -8.09 3.39 -29.96
N LEU A 7 -8.79 3.18 -28.84
CA LEU A 7 -10.17 2.70 -28.82
C LEU A 7 -10.99 3.60 -27.91
N ASP A 8 -12.18 3.95 -28.39
CA ASP A 8 -13.14 4.76 -27.66
C ASP A 8 -14.48 4.01 -27.64
N ASN A 9 -15.20 4.10 -26.52
CA ASN A 9 -16.55 3.60 -26.33
C ASN A 9 -16.72 2.12 -26.72
N TYR A 10 -15.91 1.27 -26.12
CA TYR A 10 -15.85 -0.14 -26.47
C TYR A 10 -16.33 -1.04 -25.33
N THR A 11 -17.27 -1.94 -25.65
CA THR A 11 -17.77 -2.95 -24.71
C THR A 11 -17.60 -4.34 -25.30
N VAL A 12 -16.99 -5.25 -24.54
CA VAL A 12 -16.84 -6.65 -24.98
C VAL A 12 -17.01 -7.62 -23.82
N GLY A 13 -17.57 -8.81 -24.11
CA GLY A 13 -17.70 -9.85 -23.10
C GLY A 13 -16.35 -10.41 -22.66
N HIS A 14 -15.47 -10.71 -23.62
CA HIS A 14 -14.15 -11.31 -23.40
C HIS A 14 -13.11 -10.70 -24.33
N SER A 15 -11.91 -10.40 -23.81
CA SER A 15 -10.79 -9.91 -24.61
C SER A 15 -9.47 -10.58 -24.21
N HIS A 16 -8.66 -10.93 -25.21
CA HIS A 16 -7.31 -11.48 -25.03
C HIS A 16 -6.33 -10.76 -25.95
N PRO A 17 -6.21 -9.42 -25.85
CA PRO A 17 -5.41 -8.67 -26.79
C PRO A 17 -3.92 -8.95 -26.59
N LEU A 18 -3.20 -9.11 -27.70
CA LEU A 18 -1.74 -9.15 -27.73
C LEU A 18 -1.23 -7.98 -28.56
N HIS A 19 -0.51 -7.05 -27.90
CA HIS A 19 -0.08 -5.81 -28.52
C HIS A 19 1.42 -5.56 -28.33
N MET A 20 2.09 -5.30 -29.45
CA MET A 20 3.48 -4.84 -29.55
C MET A 20 3.51 -3.54 -30.35
N VAL A 21 3.10 -2.45 -29.68
CA VAL A 21 2.93 -1.11 -30.24
C VAL A 21 3.70 -0.09 -29.39
N LYS A 22 3.75 1.17 -29.83
CA LYS A 22 4.40 2.23 -29.05
C LYS A 22 3.51 2.66 -27.88
N SER A 23 2.23 2.91 -28.11
CA SER A 23 1.26 3.34 -27.10
C SER A 23 -0.09 2.64 -27.27
N ILE A 24 -0.84 2.53 -26.18
CA ILE A 24 -2.23 2.12 -26.14
C ILE A 24 -2.98 3.19 -25.35
N GLU A 25 -4.05 3.73 -25.93
CA GLU A 25 -4.97 4.69 -25.33
C GLU A 25 -6.39 4.11 -25.42
N LEU A 26 -7.05 3.88 -24.28
CA LEU A 26 -8.43 3.40 -24.26
C LEU A 26 -9.30 4.36 -23.44
N ASP A 27 -10.41 4.80 -24.02
CA ASP A 27 -11.42 5.64 -23.35
C ASP A 27 -12.77 4.90 -23.30
N ASN A 28 -13.47 5.00 -22.18
CA ASN A 28 -14.80 4.42 -21.94
C ASN A 28 -14.87 2.92 -22.29
N TYR A 29 -13.97 2.15 -21.70
CA TYR A 29 -13.76 0.75 -22.06
C TYR A 29 -14.32 -0.19 -20.99
N THR A 30 -15.28 -1.04 -21.37
CA THR A 30 -15.90 -2.02 -20.46
C THR A 30 -15.66 -3.46 -20.92
N VAL A 31 -15.13 -4.31 -20.05
CA VAL A 31 -14.94 -5.75 -20.34
C VAL A 31 -15.51 -6.65 -19.25
N GLY A 32 -16.16 -7.73 -19.66
CA GLY A 32 -16.48 -8.83 -18.73
C GLY A 32 -15.20 -9.50 -18.21
N HIS A 33 -14.43 -10.12 -19.10
CA HIS A 33 -13.16 -10.81 -18.80
C HIS A 33 -12.02 -10.38 -19.73
N SER A 34 -10.86 -10.01 -19.19
CA SER A 34 -9.69 -9.61 -19.99
C SER A 34 -8.39 -10.32 -19.57
N HIS A 35 -7.60 -10.76 -20.55
CA HIS A 35 -6.24 -11.28 -20.33
C HIS A 35 -5.26 -10.59 -21.30
N PRO A 36 -5.02 -9.27 -21.13
CA PRO A 36 -4.17 -8.54 -22.05
C PRO A 36 -2.69 -8.87 -21.86
N LEU A 37 -1.97 -9.03 -22.97
CA LEU A 37 -0.52 -9.08 -23.00
C LEU A 37 0.03 -7.90 -23.79
N HIS A 38 0.70 -6.98 -23.09
CA HIS A 38 1.21 -5.74 -23.68
C HIS A 38 2.70 -5.58 -23.47
N MET A 39 3.41 -5.34 -24.56
CA MET A 39 4.81 -4.95 -24.58
C MET A 39 4.91 -3.63 -25.34
N VAL A 40 4.70 -2.53 -24.60
CA VAL A 40 4.51 -1.18 -25.16
C VAL A 40 5.35 -0.15 -24.41
N LYS A 41 5.44 1.08 -24.90
CA LYS A 41 6.09 2.15 -24.11
C LYS A 41 5.14 2.72 -23.07
N SER A 42 3.91 3.06 -23.43
CA SER A 42 2.91 3.62 -22.52
C SER A 42 1.55 2.95 -22.71
N ILE A 43 0.78 2.91 -21.63
CA ILE A 43 -0.64 2.57 -21.61
C ILE A 43 -1.33 3.70 -20.84
N GLU A 44 -2.35 4.28 -21.44
CA GLU A 44 -3.23 5.29 -20.84
C GLU A 44 -4.67 4.77 -20.93
N LEU A 45 -5.35 4.60 -19.79
CA LEU A 45 -6.74 4.15 -19.74
C LEU A 45 -7.58 5.17 -18.97
N ASP A 46 -8.68 5.63 -19.57
CA ASP A 46 -9.68 6.48 -18.94
C ASP A 46 -11.03 5.75 -18.90
N ASN A 47 -11.73 5.86 -17.76
CA ASN A 47 -13.04 5.25 -17.51
C ASN A 47 -13.09 3.75 -17.84
N TYR A 48 -12.14 3.01 -17.29
CA TYR A 48 -11.96 1.59 -17.60
C TYR A 48 -12.60 0.69 -16.54
N THR A 49 -13.58 -0.12 -16.95
CA THR A 49 -14.29 -1.05 -16.06
C THR A 49 -14.10 -2.50 -16.49
N VAL A 50 -13.60 -3.35 -15.60
CA VAL A 50 -13.48 -4.79 -15.88
C VAL A 50 -14.04 -5.67 -14.77
N GLY A 51 -14.84 -6.67 -15.15
CA GLY A 51 -15.30 -7.69 -14.21
C GLY A 51 -14.13 -8.51 -13.67
N HIS A 52 -13.38 -9.15 -14.57
CA HIS A 52 -12.21 -9.97 -14.24
C HIS A 52 -11.02 -9.71 -15.16
N SER A 53 -9.83 -9.45 -14.59
CA SER A 53 -8.62 -9.17 -15.37
C SER A 53 -7.37 -9.93 -14.91
N HIS A 54 -6.56 -10.36 -15.87
CA HIS A 54 -5.21 -10.91 -15.65
C HIS A 54 -4.21 -10.25 -16.61
N PRO A 55 -3.89 -8.97 -16.43
CA PRO A 55 -2.98 -8.27 -17.32
C PRO A 55 -1.53 -8.70 -17.09
N LEU A 56 -0.80 -8.88 -18.20
CA LEU A 56 0.65 -9.01 -18.20
C LEU A 56 1.27 -7.87 -19.01
N HIS A 57 2.03 -7.02 -18.34
CA HIS A 57 2.54 -5.78 -18.91
C HIS A 57 4.04 -5.64 -18.70
N MET A 58 4.77 -5.49 -19.81
CA MET A 58 6.16 -5.03 -19.84
C MET A 58 6.20 -3.66 -20.49
N VAL A 59 6.15 -2.61 -19.67
CA VAL A 59 5.83 -1.25 -20.13
C VAL A 59 6.77 -0.23 -19.48
N LYS A 60 6.94 0.96 -20.08
CA LYS A 60 7.68 2.04 -19.42
C LYS A 60 6.80 2.71 -18.36
N SER A 61 5.59 3.13 -18.73
CA SER A 61 4.63 3.80 -17.85
C SER A 61 3.21 3.26 -18.06
N ILE A 62 2.42 3.27 -16.99
CA ILE A 62 0.99 3.00 -17.02
C ILE A 62 0.32 4.14 -16.26
N GLU A 63 -0.66 4.77 -16.88
CA GLU A 63 -1.51 5.83 -16.32
C GLU A 63 -2.96 5.36 -16.41
N LEU A 64 -3.66 5.27 -15.27
CA LEU A 64 -5.06 4.86 -15.21
C LEU A 64 -5.88 5.92 -14.47
N ASP A 65 -6.96 6.39 -15.09
CA ASP A 65 -7.95 7.26 -14.47
C ASP A 65 -9.32 6.54 -14.42
N ASN A 66 -10.03 6.71 -13.30
CA ASN A 66 -11.35 6.13 -13.05
C ASN A 66 -11.43 4.61 -13.33
N TYR A 67 -10.46 3.88 -12.79
CA TYR A 67 -10.32 2.45 -13.06
C TYR A 67 -11.04 1.59 -12.01
N THR A 68 -12.02 0.81 -12.45
CA THR A 68 -12.78 -0.09 -11.57
C THR A 68 -12.62 -1.54 -11.98
N VAL A 69 -12.15 -2.40 -11.07
CA VAL A 69 -12.10 -3.84 -11.31
C VAL A 69 -12.74 -4.67 -10.21
N GLY A 70 -13.58 -5.62 -10.62
CA GLY A 70 -14.12 -6.62 -9.71
C GLY A 70 -13.00 -7.47 -9.12
N HIS A 71 -12.33 -8.26 -9.97
CA HIS A 71 -11.25 -9.18 -9.58
C HIS A 71 -10.04 -9.06 -10.52
N SER A 72 -8.84 -8.79 -9.98
CA SER A 72 -7.62 -8.63 -10.78
C SER A 72 -6.43 -9.46 -10.25
N HIS A 73 -5.64 -10.02 -11.17
CA HIS A 73 -4.33 -10.63 -10.87
C HIS A 73 -3.26 -10.05 -11.79
N PRO A 74 -2.92 -8.77 -11.60
CA PRO A 74 -1.99 -8.10 -12.49
C PRO A 74 -0.54 -8.54 -12.27
N SER A 75 0.22 -8.67 -13.37
CA SER A 75 1.66 -8.91 -13.36
C SER A 75 2.38 -7.86 -14.20
N HIS A 76 3.10 -6.97 -13.52
CA HIS A 76 3.73 -5.80 -14.14
C HIS A 76 5.25 -5.76 -13.91
N MET A 77 5.99 -5.56 -15.00
CA MET A 77 7.36 -5.08 -15.00
C MET A 77 7.40 -3.70 -15.65
N VAL A 78 7.37 -2.65 -14.83
CA VAL A 78 7.12 -1.27 -15.28
C VAL A 78 8.10 -0.30 -14.63
N LYS A 79 8.38 0.86 -15.23
CA LYS A 79 9.16 1.90 -14.52
C LYS A 79 8.28 2.68 -13.56
N SER A 80 7.17 3.23 -14.02
CA SER A 80 6.21 4.01 -13.21
C SER A 80 4.78 3.55 -13.42
N ILE A 81 3.98 3.59 -12.36
CA ILE A 81 2.54 3.40 -12.40
C ILE A 81 1.92 4.58 -11.67
N GLU A 82 0.98 5.27 -12.31
CA GLU A 82 0.20 6.37 -11.77
C GLU A 82 -1.28 5.98 -11.87
N LEU A 83 -1.99 5.96 -10.73
CA LEU A 83 -3.41 5.61 -10.69
C LEU A 83 -4.18 6.71 -9.98
N ASP A 84 -5.27 7.18 -10.59
CA ASP A 84 -6.25 8.09 -9.98
C ASP A 84 -7.62 7.39 -9.92
N ASN A 85 -8.33 7.58 -8.81
CA ASN A 85 -9.67 7.05 -8.55
C ASN A 85 -9.79 5.53 -8.82
N TYR A 86 -8.87 4.76 -8.24
CA TYR A 86 -8.76 3.34 -8.50
C TYR A 86 -9.52 2.52 -7.46
N THR A 87 -10.50 1.73 -7.92
CA THR A 87 -11.30 0.86 -7.04
C THR A 87 -11.18 -0.59 -7.44
N VAL A 88 -10.74 -1.45 -6.51
CA VAL A 88 -10.72 -2.90 -6.73
C VAL A 88 -11.37 -3.69 -5.61
N GLY A 89 -12.31 -4.58 -5.99
CA GLY A 89 -12.94 -5.49 -5.03
C GLY A 89 -11.92 -6.50 -4.47
N HIS A 90 -11.23 -7.21 -5.36
CA HIS A 90 -10.24 -8.22 -4.99
C HIS A 90 -9.03 -8.19 -5.93
N SER A 91 -7.82 -8.10 -5.39
CA SER A 91 -6.60 -8.07 -6.19
C SER A 91 -5.49 -8.94 -5.61
N HIS A 92 -4.70 -9.57 -6.49
CA HIS A 92 -3.44 -10.23 -6.14
C HIS A 92 -2.32 -9.72 -7.05
N PRO A 93 -1.87 -8.47 -6.84
CA PRO A 93 -0.93 -7.87 -7.74
C PRO A 93 0.51 -8.34 -7.49
N LEU A 94 1.25 -8.55 -8.58
CA LEU A 94 2.69 -8.78 -8.57
C LEU A 94 3.39 -7.69 -9.39
N HIS A 95 4.10 -6.82 -8.69
CA HIS A 95 4.76 -5.66 -9.30
C HIS A 95 6.26 -5.65 -9.04
N MET A 96 7.03 -5.53 -10.11
CA MET A 96 8.42 -5.10 -10.06
C MET A 96 8.54 -3.73 -10.73
N VAL A 97 8.50 -2.67 -9.93
CA VAL A 97 8.31 -1.28 -10.40
C VAL A 97 9.35 -0.35 -9.78
N LYS A 98 9.68 0.79 -10.40
CA LYS A 98 10.51 1.79 -9.72
C LYS A 98 9.68 2.67 -8.80
N SER A 99 8.63 3.29 -9.31
CA SER A 99 7.74 4.17 -8.54
C SER A 99 6.28 3.79 -8.76
N ILE A 100 5.48 3.90 -7.70
CA ILE A 100 4.03 3.79 -7.75
C ILE A 100 3.47 5.03 -7.05
N GLU A 101 2.59 5.74 -7.72
CA GLU A 101 1.85 6.91 -7.21
C GLU A 101 0.36 6.57 -7.32
N LEU A 102 -0.37 6.58 -6.20
CA LEU A 102 -1.80 6.31 -6.17
C LEU A 102 -2.53 7.46 -5.48
N ASP A 103 -3.59 7.98 -6.11
CA ASP A 103 -4.55 8.91 -5.51
C ASP A 103 -5.94 8.25 -5.44
N ASN A 104 -6.65 8.48 -4.34
CA ASN A 104 -8.00 7.99 -4.07
C ASN A 104 -8.17 6.48 -4.32
N TYR A 105 -7.33 5.67 -3.67
CA TYR A 105 -7.26 4.24 -3.91
C TYR A 105 -8.08 3.46 -2.87
N THR A 106 -9.05 2.67 -3.34
CA THR A 106 -9.89 1.83 -2.48
C THR A 106 -9.77 0.35 -2.85
N VAL A 107 -9.39 -0.49 -1.89
CA VAL A 107 -9.36 -1.95 -2.09
C VAL A 107 -10.05 -2.75 -1.00
N GLY A 108 -10.95 -3.64 -1.43
CA GLY A 108 -11.66 -4.56 -0.54
C GLY A 108 -10.73 -5.58 0.11
N HIS A 109 -10.10 -6.42 -0.71
CA HIS A 109 -9.18 -7.47 -0.26
C HIS A 109 -7.95 -7.63 -1.15
N SER A 110 -6.75 -7.49 -0.59
CA SER A 110 -5.51 -7.62 -1.35
C SER A 110 -4.33 -8.18 -0.55
N PRO A 111 -3.68 -9.26 -1.00
CA PRO A 111 -2.35 -9.64 -0.55
C PRO A 111 -1.33 -9.29 -1.64
N PRO A 112 -0.93 -8.03 -1.75
CA PRO A 112 -0.05 -7.61 -2.83
C PRO A 112 1.41 -8.01 -2.56
N LEU A 113 2.14 -8.32 -3.64
CA LEU A 113 3.59 -8.55 -3.59
C LEU A 113 4.33 -7.53 -4.46
N HIS A 114 5.06 -6.64 -3.80
CA HIS A 114 5.74 -5.51 -4.45
C HIS A 114 7.24 -5.51 -4.17
N MET A 115 8.03 -5.48 -5.24
CA MET A 115 9.44 -5.06 -5.21
C MET A 115 9.54 -3.68 -5.87
N VAL A 116 9.54 -2.63 -5.06
CA VAL A 116 9.42 -1.24 -5.54
C VAL A 116 10.53 -0.37 -4.96
N LYS A 117 10.92 0.74 -5.63
CA LYS A 117 11.83 1.70 -4.98
C LYS A 117 11.05 2.66 -4.09
N SER A 118 10.05 3.34 -4.62
CA SER A 118 9.21 4.30 -3.91
C SER A 118 7.72 4.01 -4.12
N ILE A 119 6.94 4.17 -3.07
CA ILE A 119 5.47 4.15 -3.11
C ILE A 119 5.00 5.43 -2.43
N GLU A 120 4.15 6.18 -3.12
CA GLU A 120 3.46 7.38 -2.63
C GLU A 120 1.95 7.12 -2.77
N LEU A 121 1.21 7.18 -1.67
CA LEU A 121 -0.25 6.99 -1.66
C LEU A 121 -0.93 8.18 -0.98
N ASP A 122 -1.95 8.74 -1.63
CA ASP A 122 -2.87 9.71 -1.05
C ASP A 122 -4.28 9.09 -0.97
N ASN A 123 -5.00 9.35 0.12
CA ASN A 123 -6.37 8.91 0.39
C ASN A 123 -6.60 7.41 0.15
N TYR A 124 -5.86 6.58 0.88
CA TYR A 124 -5.87 5.14 0.69
C TYR A 124 -6.76 4.42 1.71
N THR A 125 -7.73 3.64 1.23
CA THR A 125 -8.61 2.84 2.10
C THR A 125 -8.53 1.35 1.76
N VAL A 126 -8.25 0.52 2.77
CA VAL A 126 -8.27 -0.94 2.62
C VAL A 126 -9.07 -1.66 3.69
N GLY A 127 -9.94 -2.58 3.24
CA GLY A 127 -10.72 -3.43 4.13
C GLY A 127 -9.86 -4.47 4.85
N HIS A 128 -9.27 -5.40 4.08
CA HIS A 128 -8.37 -6.42 4.60
C HIS A 128 -7.17 -6.65 3.67
N SER A 129 -5.94 -6.56 4.19
CA SER A 129 -4.74 -6.79 3.39
C SER A 129 -3.65 -7.58 4.09
N HIS A 130 -2.91 -8.38 3.31
CA HIS A 130 -1.70 -9.09 3.76
C HIS A 130 -0.53 -8.74 2.83
N PRO A 131 -0.09 -7.48 2.84
CA PRO A 131 0.91 -7.05 1.88
C PRO A 131 2.31 -7.55 2.25
N LEU A 132 3.08 -7.95 1.22
CA LEU A 132 4.50 -8.24 1.33
C LEU A 132 5.29 -7.28 0.44
N HIS A 133 5.97 -6.33 1.08
CA HIS A 133 6.68 -5.25 0.42
C HIS A 133 8.19 -5.33 0.70
N MET A 134 8.99 -5.31 -0.37
CA MET A 134 10.41 -4.98 -0.29
C MET A 134 10.64 -3.64 -1.01
N VAL A 135 10.68 -2.56 -0.23
CA VAL A 135 10.62 -1.18 -0.74
C VAL A 135 11.77 -0.34 -0.19
N LYS A 136 12.21 0.73 -0.87
CA LYS A 136 13.16 1.67 -0.24
C LYS A 136 12.42 2.68 0.64
N SER A 137 11.43 3.37 0.08
CA SER A 137 10.64 4.39 0.79
C SER A 137 9.15 4.18 0.55
N ILE A 138 8.36 4.39 1.59
CA ILE A 138 6.90 4.45 1.54
C ILE A 138 6.50 5.77 2.19
N GLU A 139 5.66 6.53 1.50
CA GLU A 139 5.04 7.77 1.96
C GLU A 139 3.53 7.61 1.79
N LEU A 140 2.76 7.77 2.88
CA LEU A 140 1.31 7.65 2.88
C LEU A 140 0.69 8.88 3.54
N ASP A 141 -0.27 9.50 2.87
CA ASP A 141 -1.17 10.51 3.43
C ASP A 141 -2.59 9.94 3.51
N ASN A 142 -3.30 10.24 4.61
CA ASN A 142 -4.69 9.86 4.86
C ASN A 142 -4.99 8.37 4.63
N TYR A 143 -4.34 7.52 5.42
CA TYR A 143 -4.42 6.07 5.26
C TYR A 143 -5.35 5.41 6.29
N THR A 144 -6.35 4.66 5.81
CA THR A 144 -7.30 3.94 6.68
C THR A 144 -7.31 2.45 6.38
N VAL A 145 -7.12 1.61 7.42
CA VAL A 145 -7.22 0.15 7.28
C VAL A 145 -8.06 -0.52 8.36
N GLY A 146 -8.95 -1.42 7.92
CA GLY A 146 -9.76 -2.26 8.82
C GLY A 146 -8.93 -3.32 9.55
N HIS A 147 -8.28 -4.21 8.81
CA HIS A 147 -7.44 -5.30 9.35
C HIS A 147 -6.21 -5.56 8.47
N SER A 148 -5.00 -5.46 9.02
CA SER A 148 -3.78 -5.79 8.25
C SER A 148 -2.67 -6.43 9.09
N PRO A 149 -2.15 -7.60 8.68
CA PRO A 149 -0.82 -8.08 9.08
C PRO A 149 0.22 -7.78 7.99
N PRO A 150 0.68 -6.54 7.85
CA PRO A 150 1.63 -6.23 6.80
C PRO A 150 3.04 -6.74 7.15
N SER A 151 3.75 -7.26 6.15
CA SER A 151 5.15 -7.67 6.28
C SER A 151 6.04 -6.82 5.38
N HIS A 152 6.86 -5.97 6.00
CA HIS A 152 7.65 -4.95 5.29
C HIS A 152 9.16 -5.10 5.57
N MET A 153 9.94 -5.14 4.49
CA MET A 153 11.37 -4.86 4.52
C MET A 153 11.62 -3.53 3.81
N VAL A 154 11.69 -2.43 4.59
CA VAL A 154 11.70 -1.07 4.05
C VAL A 154 12.87 -0.27 4.62
N LYS A 155 13.41 0.73 3.90
CA LYS A 155 14.42 1.61 4.53
C LYS A 155 13.74 2.69 5.38
N SER A 156 12.80 3.42 4.81
CA SER A 156 12.06 4.50 5.47
C SER A 156 10.56 4.38 5.22
N ILE A 157 9.78 4.66 6.25
CA ILE A 157 8.32 4.79 6.18
C ILE A 157 7.96 6.14 6.81
N GLU A 158 7.15 6.92 6.10
CA GLU A 158 6.59 8.20 6.53
C GLU A 158 5.07 8.10 6.35
N LEU A 159 4.31 8.32 7.43
CA LEU A 159 2.85 8.27 7.43
C LEU A 159 2.28 9.53 8.08
N ASP A 160 1.35 10.19 7.39
CA ASP A 160 0.50 11.24 7.96
C ASP A 160 -0.96 10.75 8.02
N ASN A 161 -1.66 11.11 9.10
CA ASN A 161 -3.07 10.80 9.35
C ASN A 161 -3.45 9.33 9.15
N TYR A 162 -2.85 8.46 9.96
CA TYR A 162 -2.99 7.02 9.82
C TYR A 162 -3.97 6.42 10.85
N THR A 163 -5.03 5.75 10.37
CA THR A 163 -6.03 5.10 11.23
C THR A 163 -6.12 3.60 10.95
N VAL A 164 -5.97 2.77 11.99
CA VAL A 164 -6.15 1.31 11.86
C VAL A 164 -7.06 0.72 12.93
N GLY A 165 -8.02 -0.09 12.49
CA GLY A 165 -8.86 -0.88 13.39
C GLY A 165 -8.04 -1.96 14.10
N HIS A 166 -7.37 -2.82 13.33
CA HIS A 166 -6.57 -3.92 13.85
C HIS A 166 -5.30 -4.20 13.04
N SER A 167 -4.14 -4.24 13.70
CA SER A 167 -2.85 -4.45 13.02
C SER A 167 -1.94 -5.50 13.68
N HIS A 168 -1.27 -6.31 12.85
CA HIS A 168 -0.17 -7.19 13.25
C HIS A 168 1.07 -6.96 12.37
N PRO A 169 1.67 -5.77 12.44
CA PRO A 169 2.73 -5.39 11.51
C PRO A 169 4.05 -6.07 11.88
N LEU A 170 4.72 -6.70 10.89
CA LEU A 170 6.07 -7.22 11.00
C LEU A 170 7.01 -6.40 10.13
N HIS A 171 7.86 -5.58 10.77
CA HIS A 171 8.73 -4.62 10.08
C HIS A 171 10.19 -4.86 10.40
N MET A 172 11.01 -4.91 9.35
CA MET A 172 12.45 -4.72 9.44
C MET A 172 12.80 -3.43 8.70
N VAL A 173 12.90 -2.33 9.45
CA VAL A 173 12.96 -0.97 8.90
C VAL A 173 14.14 -0.18 9.47
N LYS A 174 14.70 0.79 8.73
CA LYS A 174 15.72 1.67 9.34
C LYS A 174 15.05 2.78 10.14
N SER A 175 14.16 3.54 9.54
CA SER A 175 13.46 4.65 10.16
C SER A 175 11.95 4.59 9.90
N ILE A 176 11.16 4.94 10.91
CA ILE A 176 9.72 5.14 10.82
C ILE A 176 9.42 6.51 11.41
N GLU A 177 8.65 7.31 10.68
CA GLU A 177 8.14 8.62 11.09
C GLU A 177 6.62 8.60 10.93
N LEU A 178 5.88 8.88 12.00
CA LEU A 178 4.41 8.87 12.01
C LEU A 178 3.90 10.17 12.64
N ASP A 179 3.01 10.86 11.93
CA ASP A 179 2.19 11.95 12.48
C ASP A 179 0.71 11.52 12.54
N ASN A 180 0.03 11.92 13.61
CA ASN A 180 -1.40 11.67 13.85
C ASN A 180 -1.83 10.21 13.66
N TYR A 181 -1.28 9.32 14.48
CA TYR A 181 -1.48 7.87 14.37
C TYR A 181 -2.50 7.35 15.39
N THR A 182 -3.58 6.72 14.92
CA THR A 182 -4.63 6.14 15.77
C THR A 182 -4.82 4.65 15.51
N VAL A 183 -4.72 3.81 16.55
CA VAL A 183 -4.99 2.37 16.43
C VAL A 183 -5.90 1.83 17.53
N GLY A 184 -6.91 1.06 17.11
CA GLY A 184 -7.79 0.33 18.05
C GLY A 184 -7.04 -0.80 18.76
N HIS A 185 -6.52 -1.76 17.99
CA HIS A 185 -5.78 -2.92 18.48
C HIS A 185 -4.49 -3.18 17.69
N SER A 186 -3.34 -3.29 18.35
CA SER A 186 -2.06 -3.55 17.69
C SER A 186 -1.21 -4.65 18.36
N HIS A 187 -0.57 -5.47 17.54
CA HIS A 187 0.45 -6.45 17.97
C HIS A 187 1.71 -6.32 17.09
N PRO A 188 2.43 -5.19 17.16
CA PRO A 188 3.57 -4.95 16.29
C PRO A 188 4.78 -5.78 16.70
N SER A 189 5.45 -6.37 15.70
CA SER A 189 6.77 -6.99 15.82
C SER A 189 7.77 -6.20 14.98
N HIS A 190 8.71 -5.51 15.63
CA HIS A 190 9.60 -4.56 14.95
C HIS A 190 11.08 -4.79 15.26
N MET A 191 11.90 -4.78 14.20
CA MET A 191 13.34 -4.58 14.25
C MET A 191 13.67 -3.27 13.54
N VAL A 192 13.82 -2.20 14.32
CA VAL A 192 13.94 -0.83 13.76
C VAL A 192 15.14 -0.11 14.34
N LYS A 193 15.79 0.78 13.59
CA LYS A 193 16.86 1.61 14.17
C LYS A 193 16.27 2.80 14.91
N SER A 194 15.42 3.59 14.26
CA SER A 194 14.79 4.78 14.83
C SER A 194 13.29 4.80 14.55
N ILE A 195 12.51 5.22 15.54
CA ILE A 195 11.08 5.52 15.41
C ILE A 195 10.86 6.93 15.97
N GLU A 196 10.15 7.76 15.23
CA GLU A 196 9.70 9.09 15.62
C GLU A 196 8.18 9.13 15.48
N LEU A 197 7.47 9.46 16.56
CA LEU A 197 6.01 9.54 16.57
C LEU A 197 5.57 10.88 17.15
N ASP A 198 4.67 11.57 16.46
CA ASP A 198 3.88 12.68 17.00
C ASP A 198 2.39 12.27 17.04
N ASN A 199 1.69 12.71 18.10
CA ASN A 199 0.25 12.51 18.31
C ASN A 199 -0.23 11.06 18.14
N TYR A 200 0.34 10.15 18.96
CA TYR A 200 0.08 8.72 18.86
C TYR A 200 -0.95 8.24 19.89
N THR A 201 -2.07 7.66 19.42
CA THR A 201 -3.14 7.11 20.28
C THR A 201 -3.39 5.64 20.02
N VAL A 202 -3.31 4.81 21.06
CA VAL A 202 -3.65 3.38 20.96
C VAL A 202 -4.59 2.91 22.06
N GLY A 203 -5.66 2.21 21.66
CA GLY A 203 -6.59 1.57 22.58
C GLY A 203 -5.93 0.40 23.33
N HIS A 204 -5.50 -0.61 22.59
CA HIS A 204 -4.84 -1.81 23.13
C HIS A 204 -3.60 -2.20 22.32
N SER A 205 -2.46 -2.42 22.98
CA SER A 205 -1.21 -2.82 22.33
C SER A 205 -0.48 -3.96 23.03
N HIS A 206 0.10 -4.88 22.24
CA HIS A 206 1.07 -5.89 22.69
C HIS A 206 2.33 -5.83 21.82
N PRO A 207 3.15 -4.77 21.96
CA PRO A 207 4.32 -4.60 21.13
C PRO A 207 5.47 -5.54 21.53
N SER A 208 6.13 -6.12 20.53
CA SER A 208 7.44 -6.78 20.66
C SER A 208 8.47 -6.02 19.82
N HIS A 209 9.43 -5.37 20.48
CA HIS A 209 10.35 -4.43 19.82
C HIS A 209 11.82 -4.71 20.13
N MET A 210 12.64 -4.69 19.08
CA MET A 210 14.09 -4.46 19.16
C MET A 210 14.42 -3.15 18.44
N VAL A 211 14.58 -2.07 19.21
CA VAL A 211 14.75 -0.72 18.64
C VAL A 211 15.99 -0.05 19.23
N LYS A 212 16.74 0.72 18.43
CA LYS A 212 17.86 1.48 18.99
C LYS A 212 17.37 2.76 19.67
N SER A 213 16.61 3.59 18.97
CA SER A 213 16.08 4.84 19.50
C SER A 213 14.60 4.99 19.19
N ILE A 214 13.85 5.53 20.15
CA ILE A 214 12.46 5.91 20.00
C ILE A 214 12.34 7.36 20.51
N GLU A 215 11.71 8.22 19.72
CA GLU A 215 11.32 9.59 20.07
C GLU A 215 9.80 9.69 19.95
N LEU A 216 9.17 10.23 20.99
CA LEU A 216 7.71 10.27 21.13
C LEU A 216 7.31 11.66 21.64
N ASP A 217 6.43 12.32 20.90
CA ASP A 217 5.66 13.47 21.38
C ASP A 217 4.16 13.12 21.42
N ASN A 218 3.47 13.56 22.47
CA ASN A 218 2.02 13.40 22.66
C ASN A 218 1.51 11.95 22.54
N TYR A 219 1.98 11.06 23.40
CA TYR A 219 1.67 9.64 23.37
C TYR A 219 0.59 9.24 24.39
N THR A 220 -0.50 8.62 23.91
CA THR A 220 -1.61 8.11 24.74
C THR A 220 -1.87 6.63 24.50
N VAL A 221 -1.85 5.83 25.57
CA VAL A 221 -2.23 4.41 25.51
C VAL A 221 -3.25 4.04 26.58
N GLY A 222 -4.32 3.38 26.15
CA GLY A 222 -5.33 2.79 27.04
C GLY A 222 -4.76 1.61 27.82
N HIS A 223 -4.40 0.53 27.11
CA HIS A 223 -3.89 -0.72 27.69
C HIS A 223 -2.68 -1.27 26.92
N SER A 224 -1.58 -1.55 27.62
CA SER A 224 -0.37 -2.13 27.00
C SER A 224 0.26 -3.28 27.78
N HIS A 225 0.77 -4.27 27.03
CA HIS A 225 1.67 -5.32 27.51
C HIS A 225 2.93 -5.37 26.64
N PRO A 226 3.88 -4.46 26.87
CA PRO A 226 5.09 -4.40 26.06
C PRO A 226 6.11 -5.48 26.43
N SER A 227 6.79 -5.99 25.41
CA SER A 227 8.07 -6.69 25.53
C SER A 227 9.11 -5.96 24.70
N HIS A 228 10.14 -5.39 25.35
CA HIS A 228 11.04 -4.42 24.73
C HIS A 228 12.50 -4.72 25.00
N MET A 229 13.33 -4.60 23.95
CA MET A 229 14.76 -4.32 24.06
C MET A 229 15.03 -3.01 23.33
N VAL A 230 15.09 -1.90 24.08
CA VAL A 230 15.32 -0.54 23.55
C VAL A 230 16.58 0.04 24.16
N LYS A 231 17.42 0.70 23.35
CA LYS A 231 18.65 1.34 23.88
C LYS A 231 18.42 2.74 24.43
N SER A 232 17.58 3.54 23.78
CA SER A 232 17.22 4.88 24.23
C SER A 232 15.77 5.20 23.89
N ILE A 233 15.11 5.92 24.79
CA ILE A 233 13.75 6.44 24.62
C ILE A 233 13.78 7.89 25.07
N GLU A 234 13.30 8.79 24.21
CA GLU A 234 12.99 10.18 24.52
C GLU A 234 11.48 10.36 24.41
N LEU A 235 10.90 11.03 25.41
CA LEU A 235 9.46 11.12 25.65
C LEU A 235 9.13 12.53 26.09
N ASP A 236 8.29 13.20 25.32
CA ASP A 236 7.60 14.42 25.72
C ASP A 236 6.08 14.15 25.71
N ASN A 237 5.40 14.54 26.80
CA ASN A 237 3.96 14.36 27.03
C ASN A 237 3.43 12.92 26.89
N TYR A 238 3.44 12.17 28.00
CA TYR A 238 3.05 10.76 28.05
C TYR A 238 1.88 10.49 28.99
N THR A 239 0.83 9.84 28.50
CA THR A 239 -0.34 9.41 29.29
C THR A 239 -0.65 7.93 29.10
N VAL A 240 -0.71 7.18 30.20
CA VAL A 240 -1.11 5.76 30.20
C VAL A 240 -2.28 5.55 31.14
N GLY A 241 -3.32 4.88 30.63
CA GLY A 241 -4.41 4.38 31.45
C GLY A 241 -3.96 3.25 32.37
N HIS A 242 -3.61 2.09 31.80
CA HIS A 242 -3.16 0.89 32.52
C HIS A 242 -2.05 0.12 31.77
N SER A 243 -0.92 -0.13 32.42
CA SER A 243 0.20 -0.92 31.89
C SER A 243 0.56 -2.09 32.81
N HIS A 244 0.89 -3.26 32.24
CA HIS A 244 1.47 -4.40 32.97
C HIS A 244 2.82 -4.76 32.35
N PRO A 245 3.96 -4.41 32.97
CA PRO A 245 5.27 -4.77 32.46
C PRO A 245 5.61 -6.24 32.78
N SER A 246 5.90 -7.05 31.75
CA SER A 246 6.56 -8.34 31.95
C SER A 246 8.08 -8.12 32.00
N HIS A 247 8.70 -8.46 33.13
CA HIS A 247 10.16 -8.40 33.30
C HIS A 247 10.83 -9.60 32.63
N GLY A 248 11.80 -9.38 31.75
CA GLY A 248 12.65 -10.39 31.12
C GLY A 248 13.94 -9.78 30.61
#